data_AF-A0A965G1C1-F1
#
_entry.id   AF-A0A965G1C1-F1
#
_cell.length_a   1.000
_cell.length_b   1.000
_cell.length_c   1.000
_cell.angle_alpha   90.00
_cell.angle_beta   90.00
_cell.angle_gamma   90.00
#
_symmetry.space_group_name_H-M   'P 1'
#
loop_
_entity.id
_entity.type
_entity.pdbx_description
1 polymer ?
#
loop_
_entity_poly.entity_id
_entity_poly.type
_entity_poly.pdbx_seq_one_letter_code
_entity_poly.pdbx_strand_id
1 'polypeptide(L)'
;MSTELIKVSRDGVQLGEYTLVQLPGLVNAGKLKLTDFYWKSGMDAWKPLSEIIEEATTFMNDQKAEADNVQRLRKLQAEKDRLLDDQRQAIKTAQGLWNCHCCRITFKQPKDPADDFFMSVVYALLSVILIFIPVIGWVIGPVVCLFYMLRILVSQLNAPHCPVCRSTNFSRPERIKE
;
A
#
# COMPACT_ATOMS: atom_id res chain seq x y z
N MET A 1 -7.76 -33.21 0.45
CA MET A 1 -6.95 -33.81 1.51
C MET A 1 -7.35 -35.26 1.64
N SER A 2 -6.52 -36.21 1.22
CA SER A 2 -6.78 -37.64 1.44
C SER A 2 -6.59 -37.96 2.92
N THR A 3 -7.66 -37.78 3.71
CA THR A 3 -7.73 -38.13 5.14
C THR A 3 -7.91 -39.63 5.36
N GLU A 4 -7.57 -40.45 4.38
CA GLU A 4 -7.78 -41.88 4.44
C GLU A 4 -6.74 -42.50 5.40
N LEU A 5 -7.24 -43.22 6.40
CA LEU A 5 -6.42 -43.88 7.40
C LEU A 5 -5.93 -45.22 6.84
N ILE A 6 -4.61 -45.40 6.84
CA ILE A 6 -3.92 -46.59 6.37
C ILE A 6 -3.51 -47.40 7.58
N LYS A 7 -4.01 -48.62 7.68
CA LYS A 7 -3.63 -49.57 8.73
C LYS A 7 -2.32 -50.24 8.33
N VAL A 8 -1.38 -50.35 9.26
CA VAL A 8 -0.10 -51.03 9.02
C VAL A 8 0.07 -52.18 10.00
N SER A 9 0.52 -53.35 9.52
CA SER A 9 0.78 -54.54 10.33
C SER A 9 2.12 -55.18 9.99
N ARG A 10 2.69 -55.89 10.98
CA ARG A 10 3.89 -56.73 10.84
C ARG A 10 3.64 -58.05 11.54
N ASP A 11 3.90 -59.16 10.85
CA ASP A 11 3.75 -60.53 11.39
C ASP A 11 2.38 -60.80 12.03
N GLY A 12 1.31 -60.23 11.45
CA GLY A 12 -0.06 -60.39 11.95
C GLY A 12 -0.45 -59.48 13.11
N VAL A 13 0.46 -58.62 13.60
CA VAL A 13 0.18 -57.63 14.65
C VAL A 13 -0.02 -56.26 14.01
N GLN A 14 -1.17 -55.63 14.27
CA GLN A 14 -1.45 -54.26 13.82
C GLN A 14 -0.59 -53.27 14.63
N LEU A 15 0.25 -52.50 13.93
CA LEU A 15 1.15 -51.50 14.52
C LEU A 15 0.44 -50.17 14.78
N GLY A 16 -0.52 -49.81 13.91
CA GLY A 16 -1.28 -48.57 14.04
C GLY A 16 -2.02 -48.17 12.76
N GLU A 17 -2.62 -46.99 12.82
CA GLU A 17 -3.29 -46.34 11.68
C GLU A 17 -2.61 -44.99 11.43
N TYR A 18 -2.22 -44.73 10.19
CA TYR A 18 -1.45 -43.56 9.80
C TYR A 18 -2.05 -42.91 8.56
N THR A 19 -1.78 -41.62 8.39
CA THR A 19 -2.12 -40.93 7.14
C THR A 19 -1.02 -41.11 6.11
N LEU A 20 -1.39 -40.98 4.83
CA LEU A 20 -0.47 -41.11 3.69
C LEU A 20 0.76 -40.17 3.81
N VAL A 21 0.58 -38.98 4.39
CA VAL A 21 1.68 -38.00 4.64
C VAL A 21 2.66 -38.46 5.72
N GLN A 22 2.23 -39.28 6.69
CA GLN A 22 3.04 -39.71 7.84
C GLN A 22 3.92 -40.92 7.51
N LEU A 23 3.51 -41.76 6.56
CA LEU A 23 4.21 -43.02 6.24
C LEU A 23 5.68 -42.82 5.86
N PRO A 24 6.07 -41.88 4.97
CA PRO A 24 7.47 -41.69 4.60
C PRO A 24 8.33 -41.29 5.79
N GLY A 25 7.81 -40.44 6.69
CA GLY A 25 8.50 -40.03 7.90
C GLY A 25 8.72 -41.17 8.89
N LEU A 26 7.75 -42.08 9.02
CA LEU A 26 7.85 -43.24 9.91
C LEU A 26 8.78 -44.33 9.38
N VAL A 27 8.83 -44.51 8.05
CA VAL A 27 9.80 -45.40 7.40
C VAL A 27 11.22 -44.84 7.54
N ASN A 28 11.42 -43.55 7.28
CA ASN A 28 12.73 -42.90 7.44
C ASN A 28 13.21 -42.90 8.91
N ALA A 29 12.28 -42.82 9.87
CA ALA A 29 12.58 -42.96 11.30
C ALA A 29 12.85 -44.41 11.74
N GLY A 30 12.75 -45.40 10.83
CA GLY A 30 12.95 -46.82 11.12
C GLY A 30 11.83 -47.49 11.93
N LYS A 31 10.71 -46.80 12.17
CA LYS A 31 9.57 -47.34 12.91
C LYS A 31 8.77 -48.33 12.07
N LEU A 32 8.63 -48.03 10.78
CA LEU A 32 8.02 -48.91 9.78
C LEU A 32 9.08 -49.43 8.81
N LYS A 33 8.90 -50.65 8.32
CA LYS A 33 9.75 -51.27 7.29
C LYS A 33 8.99 -51.34 5.99
N LEU A 34 9.70 -51.25 4.86
CA LEU A 34 9.11 -51.39 3.52
C LEU A 34 8.45 -52.76 3.30
N THR A 35 8.89 -53.78 4.05
CA THR A 35 8.34 -55.13 4.05
C THR A 35 7.07 -55.29 4.90
N ASP A 36 6.65 -54.25 5.64
CA ASP A 36 5.42 -54.29 6.42
C ASP A 36 4.21 -54.31 5.49
N PHE A 37 3.06 -54.75 5.99
CA PHE A 37 1.83 -54.79 5.22
C PHE A 37 0.95 -53.59 5.54
N TYR A 38 0.37 -52.98 4.51
CA TYR A 38 -0.63 -51.94 4.65
C TYR A 38 -2.00 -52.39 4.12
N TRP A 39 -3.04 -51.80 4.69
CA TRP A 39 -4.42 -51.95 4.23
C TRP A 39 -5.14 -50.62 4.31
N LYS A 40 -5.94 -50.32 3.30
CA LYS A 40 -6.84 -49.15 3.25
C LYS A 40 -8.28 -49.60 2.99
N SER A 41 -9.23 -48.73 3.33
CA SER A 41 -10.64 -49.04 3.16
C SER A 41 -10.96 -49.34 1.68
N GLY A 42 -11.60 -50.48 1.42
CA GLY A 42 -11.92 -50.91 0.05
C GLY A 42 -10.83 -51.72 -0.67
N MET A 43 -9.76 -52.15 0.01
CA MET A 43 -8.86 -53.17 -0.51
C MET A 43 -9.32 -54.59 -0.17
N ASP A 44 -9.20 -55.48 -1.16
CA ASP A 44 -9.55 -56.90 -1.03
C ASP A 44 -8.55 -57.69 -0.17
N ALA A 45 -7.29 -57.23 -0.09
CA ALA A 45 -6.22 -57.88 0.68
C ALA A 45 -5.16 -56.87 1.15
N TRP A 46 -4.36 -57.29 2.14
CA TRP A 46 -3.18 -56.56 2.60
C TRP A 46 -2.10 -56.57 1.52
N LYS A 47 -1.39 -55.44 1.36
CA LYS A 47 -0.33 -55.27 0.36
C LYS A 47 0.97 -54.79 1.01
N PRO A 48 2.14 -55.03 0.41
CA PRO A 48 3.41 -54.56 0.97
C PRO A 48 3.51 -53.03 0.95
N LEU A 49 4.03 -52.45 2.02
CA LEU A 49 4.13 -51.01 2.24
C LEU A 49 4.98 -50.32 1.15
N SER A 50 5.94 -51.05 0.56
CA SER A 50 6.74 -50.57 -0.57
C SER A 50 5.90 -50.02 -1.74
N GLU A 51 4.71 -50.56 -2.00
CA GLU A 51 3.86 -50.11 -3.12
C GLU A 51 3.29 -48.70 -2.93
N ILE A 52 3.07 -48.26 -1.68
CA ILE A 52 2.42 -46.97 -1.39
C ILE A 52 3.41 -45.89 -0.92
N ILE A 53 4.65 -46.26 -0.57
CA ILE A 53 5.65 -45.29 -0.09
C ILE A 53 6.05 -44.28 -1.16
N GLU A 54 6.14 -44.67 -2.43
CA GLU A 54 6.49 -43.74 -3.51
C GLU A 54 5.40 -42.68 -3.72
N GLU A 55 4.14 -43.10 -3.74
CA GLU A 55 2.97 -42.23 -3.79
C GLU A 55 2.93 -41.30 -2.56
N ALA A 56 3.16 -41.87 -1.38
CA ALA A 56 3.20 -41.13 -0.12
C ALA A 56 4.30 -40.07 -0.08
N THR A 57 5.47 -40.38 -0.63
CA THR A 57 6.61 -39.46 -0.67
C THR A 57 6.34 -38.31 -1.65
N THR A 58 5.81 -38.63 -2.82
CA THR A 58 5.41 -37.61 -3.82
C THR A 58 4.37 -36.67 -3.25
N PHE A 59 3.31 -37.20 -2.64
CA PHE A 59 2.24 -36.41 -2.04
C PHE A 59 2.73 -35.50 -0.90
N MET A 60 3.64 -35.99 -0.04
CA MET A 60 4.26 -35.18 1.01
C MET A 60 5.11 -34.02 0.42
N ASN A 61 5.89 -34.30 -0.63
CA ASN A 61 6.71 -33.29 -1.29
C ASN A 61 5.85 -32.21 -1.96
N ASP A 62 4.75 -32.59 -2.61
CA ASP A 62 3.81 -31.67 -3.23
C ASP A 62 3.14 -30.76 -2.19
N GLN A 63 2.68 -31.32 -1.06
CA GLN A 63 2.13 -30.51 0.03
C GLN A 63 3.17 -29.53 0.60
N LYS A 64 4.42 -29.96 0.75
CA LYS A 64 5.50 -29.10 1.23
C LYS A 64 5.80 -27.98 0.23
N ALA A 65 5.83 -28.28 -1.06
CA ALA A 65 6.04 -27.31 -2.12
C ALA A 65 4.89 -26.29 -2.19
N GLU A 66 3.64 -26.75 -2.04
CA GLU A 66 2.47 -25.88 -1.97
C GLU A 66 2.53 -24.95 -0.75
N ALA A 67 2.87 -25.48 0.43
CA ALA A 67 3.02 -24.69 1.65
C ALA A 67 4.09 -23.60 1.50
N ASP A 68 5.24 -23.94 0.91
CA ASP A 68 6.32 -22.98 0.65
C ASP A 68 5.90 -21.91 -0.38
N ASN A 69 5.21 -22.32 -1.45
CA ASN A 69 4.67 -21.39 -2.45
C ASN A 69 3.67 -20.40 -1.82
N VAL A 70 2.76 -20.86 -0.96
CA VAL A 70 1.81 -20.01 -0.23
C VAL A 70 2.56 -19.04 0.68
N GLN A 71 3.60 -19.50 1.37
CA GLN A 71 4.42 -18.64 2.23
C GLN A 71 5.16 -17.56 1.41
N ARG A 72 5.69 -17.92 0.23
CA ARG A 72 6.36 -17.00 -0.69
C ARG A 72 5.38 -15.95 -1.24
N LEU A 73 4.18 -16.36 -1.62
CA LEU A 73 3.13 -15.45 -2.09
C LEU A 73 2.73 -14.44 -1.01
N ARG A 74 2.60 -14.86 0.25
CA ARG A 74 2.33 -13.95 1.37
C ARG A 74 3.44 -12.91 1.56
N LYS A 75 4.70 -13.31 1.43
CA LYS A 75 5.84 -12.38 1.50
C LYS A 75 5.81 -11.36 0.36
N LEU A 76 5.56 -11.81 -0.87
CA LEU A 76 5.45 -10.94 -2.04
C LEU A 76 4.28 -9.95 -1.93
N GLN A 77 3.15 -10.39 -1.38
CA GLN A 77 2.01 -9.50 -1.10
C GLN A 77 2.39 -8.43 -0.07
N ALA A 78 3.01 -8.82 1.05
CA ALA A 78 3.45 -7.87 2.06
C ALA A 78 4.48 -6.86 1.53
N GLU A 79 5.38 -7.29 0.64
CA GLU A 79 6.34 -6.40 -0.02
C GLU A 79 5.64 -5.43 -0.98
N LYS A 80 4.70 -5.92 -1.79
CA LYS A 80 3.89 -5.08 -2.69
C LYS A 80 3.11 -4.02 -1.90
N ASP A 81 2.52 -4.38 -0.78
CA ASP A 81 1.77 -3.45 0.06
C ASP A 81 2.69 -2.34 0.63
N ARG A 82 3.90 -2.70 1.07
CA ARG A 82 4.91 -1.70 1.50
C ARG A 82 5.27 -0.74 0.36
N LEU A 83 5.53 -1.26 -0.84
CA LEU A 83 5.86 -0.42 -2.00
C LEU A 83 4.71 0.51 -2.39
N LEU A 84 3.45 0.06 -2.27
CA LEU A 84 2.28 0.89 -2.52
C LEU A 84 2.15 2.01 -1.49
N ASP A 85 2.43 1.74 -0.22
CA ASP A 85 2.41 2.76 0.83
C ASP A 85 3.53 3.79 0.65
N ASP A 86 4.74 3.36 0.33
CA ASP A 86 5.86 4.24 0.00
C ASP A 86 5.53 5.14 -1.20
N GLN A 87 4.92 4.58 -2.27
CA GLN A 87 4.45 5.39 -3.40
C GLN A 87 3.37 6.40 -3.00
N ARG A 88 2.40 6.01 -2.16
CA ARG A 88 1.38 6.96 -1.66
C ARG A 88 2.03 8.09 -0.87
N GLN A 89 3.06 7.80 -0.08
CA GLN A 89 3.78 8.81 0.68
C GLN A 89 4.59 9.74 -0.23
N ALA A 90 5.28 9.18 -1.23
CA ALA A 90 6.01 9.95 -2.24
C ALA A 90 5.09 10.87 -3.07
N ILE A 91 3.88 10.41 -3.42
CA ILE A 91 2.89 11.26 -4.11
C ILE A 91 2.42 12.40 -3.19
N LYS A 92 2.20 12.13 -1.90
CA LYS A 92 1.79 13.17 -0.93
C LYS A 92 2.86 14.25 -0.78
N THR A 93 4.13 13.85 -0.70
CA THR A 93 5.26 14.79 -0.62
C THR A 93 5.46 15.55 -1.93
N ALA A 94 5.35 14.89 -3.08
CA ALA A 94 5.47 15.52 -4.40
C ALA A 94 4.33 16.52 -4.68
N GLN A 95 3.11 16.27 -4.19
CA GLN A 95 1.96 17.14 -4.42
C GLN A 95 1.96 18.42 -3.57
N GLY A 96 3.00 18.67 -2.76
CA GLY A 96 3.11 19.92 -2.00
C GLY A 96 1.93 20.16 -1.06
N LEU A 97 1.37 19.08 -0.52
CA LEU A 97 0.17 19.08 0.30
C LEU A 97 0.50 19.58 1.72
N TRP A 98 -0.26 20.55 2.20
CA TRP A 98 -0.14 21.16 3.51
C TRP A 98 -1.09 20.48 4.50
N ASN A 99 -0.66 20.33 5.76
CA ASN A 99 -1.48 19.75 6.82
C ASN A 99 -1.81 20.80 7.88
N CYS A 100 -3.10 20.94 8.20
CA CYS A 100 -3.53 21.81 9.30
C CYS A 100 -3.44 21.08 10.63
N HIS A 101 -2.76 21.66 11.63
CA HIS A 101 -2.67 21.05 12.96
C HIS A 101 -3.99 21.13 13.74
N CYS A 102 -4.84 22.11 13.45
CA CYS A 102 -6.11 22.31 14.15
C CYS A 102 -7.17 21.26 13.75
N CYS A 103 -7.39 21.02 12.45
CA CYS A 103 -8.43 20.10 11.96
C CYS A 103 -7.88 18.81 11.32
N ARG A 104 -6.56 18.64 11.24
CA ARG A 104 -5.86 17.47 10.65
C ARG A 104 -6.21 17.17 9.20
N ILE A 105 -6.78 18.13 8.47
CA ILE A 105 -7.03 17.98 7.04
C ILE A 105 -5.78 18.30 6.22
N THR A 106 -5.69 17.66 5.07
CA THR A 106 -4.66 17.91 4.06
C THR A 106 -5.23 18.75 2.92
N PHE A 107 -4.54 19.79 2.49
CA PHE A 107 -5.01 20.73 1.45
C PHE A 107 -3.85 21.24 0.57
N LYS A 108 -4.18 21.81 -0.60
CA LYS A 108 -3.17 22.44 -1.50
C LYS A 108 -2.64 23.73 -0.90
N GLN A 109 -1.46 24.18 -1.36
CA GLN A 109 -0.83 25.42 -0.90
C GLN A 109 -1.84 26.56 -0.75
N PRO A 110 -1.94 27.19 0.43
CA PRO A 110 -2.80 28.35 0.61
C PRO A 110 -2.30 29.48 -0.28
N LYS A 111 -3.21 30.30 -0.79
CA LYS A 111 -2.86 31.43 -1.62
C LYS A 111 -1.96 32.39 -0.82
N ASP A 112 -0.75 32.64 -1.29
CA ASP A 112 0.18 33.53 -0.61
C ASP A 112 -0.24 35.00 -0.81
N PRO A 113 -0.38 35.81 0.26
CA PRO A 113 -0.82 37.20 0.14
C PRO A 113 0.20 38.09 -0.60
N ALA A 114 1.46 37.69 -0.61
CA ALA A 114 2.52 38.37 -1.35
C ALA A 114 2.27 38.37 -2.86
N ASP A 115 1.76 37.27 -3.43
CA ASP A 115 1.49 37.19 -4.87
C ASP A 115 0.35 38.14 -5.27
N ASP A 116 -0.68 38.25 -4.43
CA ASP A 116 -1.78 39.22 -4.64
C ASP A 116 -1.28 40.67 -4.54
N PHE A 117 -0.34 40.95 -3.64
CA PHE A 117 0.31 42.25 -3.54
C PHE A 117 1.10 42.58 -4.81
N PHE A 118 2.02 41.71 -5.24
CA PHE A 118 2.87 41.95 -6.41
C PHE A 118 2.06 42.10 -7.69
N MET A 119 1.08 41.22 -7.91
CA MET A 119 0.18 41.34 -9.07
C MET A 119 -0.55 42.68 -9.06
N SER A 120 -1.06 43.11 -7.89
CA SER A 120 -1.76 44.39 -7.79
C SER A 120 -0.84 45.58 -8.03
N VAL A 121 0.41 45.53 -7.58
CA VAL A 121 1.43 46.57 -7.87
C VAL A 121 1.69 46.65 -9.38
N VAL A 122 1.89 45.50 -10.04
CA VAL A 122 2.11 45.44 -11.49
C VAL A 122 0.92 46.03 -12.26
N TYR A 123 -0.31 45.67 -11.89
CA TYR A 123 -1.49 46.21 -12.55
C TYR A 123 -1.71 47.70 -12.27
N ALA A 124 -1.36 48.18 -11.07
CA ALA A 124 -1.38 49.62 -10.77
C ALA A 124 -0.41 50.37 -11.69
N LEU A 125 0.81 49.87 -11.90
CA LEU A 125 1.78 50.49 -12.82
C LEU A 125 1.31 50.44 -14.28
N LEU A 126 0.75 49.31 -14.73
CA LEU A 126 0.17 49.19 -16.07
C LEU A 126 -1.00 50.16 -16.28
N SER A 127 -1.80 50.43 -15.23
CA SER A 127 -2.90 51.38 -15.31
C SER A 127 -2.43 52.81 -15.55
N VAL A 128 -1.25 53.19 -15.04
CA VAL A 128 -0.63 54.50 -15.33
C VAL A 128 -0.26 54.60 -16.81
N ILE A 129 0.21 53.50 -17.42
CA ILE A 129 0.51 53.45 -18.85
C ILE A 129 -0.78 53.56 -19.68
N LEU A 130 -1.89 52.98 -19.22
CA LEU A 130 -3.19 53.03 -19.89
C LEU A 130 -3.72 54.47 -20.04
N ILE A 131 -3.39 55.37 -19.11
CA ILE A 131 -3.83 56.79 -19.13
C ILE A 131 -3.31 57.53 -20.37
N PHE A 132 -2.22 57.07 -21.00
CA PHE A 132 -1.70 57.68 -22.22
C PHE A 132 -2.52 57.36 -23.47
N ILE A 133 -3.50 56.44 -23.39
CA ILE A 133 -4.43 56.16 -24.49
C ILE A 133 -5.60 57.15 -24.43
N PRO A 134 -5.77 58.03 -25.43
CA PRO A 134 -6.82 59.04 -25.41
C PRO A 134 -8.24 58.42 -25.43
N VAL A 135 -9.21 59.15 -24.89
CA VAL A 135 -10.64 58.79 -24.74
C VAL A 135 -10.91 57.65 -23.75
N ILE A 136 -10.31 56.47 -23.95
CA ILE A 136 -10.60 55.27 -23.14
C ILE A 136 -9.72 55.25 -21.87
N GLY A 137 -8.44 55.59 -22.00
CA GLY A 137 -7.47 55.52 -20.91
C GLY A 137 -7.73 56.51 -19.77
N TRP A 138 -8.31 57.67 -20.07
CA TRP A 138 -8.56 58.72 -19.07
C TRP A 138 -9.68 58.38 -18.09
N VAL A 139 -10.65 57.56 -18.52
CA VAL A 139 -11.74 57.11 -17.66
C VAL A 139 -11.37 55.79 -16.98
N ILE A 140 -10.85 54.82 -17.75
CA ILE A 140 -10.56 53.48 -17.22
C ILE A 140 -9.30 53.47 -16.35
N GLY A 141 -8.25 54.19 -16.74
CA GLY A 141 -6.96 54.21 -16.06
C GLY A 141 -7.06 54.58 -14.57
N PRO A 142 -7.65 55.72 -14.20
CA PRO A 142 -7.79 56.12 -12.79
C PRO A 142 -8.65 55.16 -11.97
N VAL A 143 -9.73 54.62 -12.55
CA VAL A 143 -10.62 53.67 -11.87
C VAL A 143 -9.88 52.37 -11.57
N VAL A 144 -9.14 51.85 -12.56
CA VAL A 144 -8.33 50.63 -12.41
C VAL A 144 -7.18 50.85 -11.42
N CYS A 145 -6.52 52.01 -11.48
CA CYS A 145 -5.48 52.40 -10.53
C CYS A 145 -6.00 52.40 -9.09
N LEU A 146 -7.13 53.07 -8.84
CA LEU A 146 -7.76 53.13 -7.52
C LEU A 146 -8.13 51.72 -7.02
N PHE A 147 -8.72 50.88 -7.88
CA PHE A 147 -9.09 49.52 -7.54
C PHE A 147 -7.89 48.67 -7.09
N TYR A 148 -6.77 48.72 -7.83
CA TYR A 148 -5.58 47.97 -7.47
C TYR A 148 -4.85 48.54 -6.25
N MET A 149 -4.89 49.85 -6.02
CA MET A 149 -4.39 50.48 -4.78
C MET A 149 -5.18 50.02 -3.55
N LEU A 150 -6.51 49.94 -3.65
CA LEU A 150 -7.34 49.36 -2.58
C LEU A 150 -7.00 47.88 -2.36
N ARG A 151 -6.77 47.11 -3.43
CA ARG A 151 -6.39 45.71 -3.31
C ARG A 151 -5.02 45.52 -2.65
N ILE A 152 -4.06 46.40 -2.91
CA ILE A 152 -2.75 46.44 -2.23
C ILE A 152 -2.94 46.63 -0.72
N LEU A 153 -3.79 47.57 -0.30
CA LEU A 153 -4.07 47.79 1.12
C LEU A 153 -4.69 46.56 1.80
N VAL A 154 -5.60 45.86 1.10
CA VAL A 154 -6.26 44.64 1.63
C VAL A 154 -5.33 43.43 1.63
N SER A 155 -4.37 43.35 0.70
CA SER A 155 -3.47 42.20 0.56
C SER A 155 -2.59 41.94 1.79
N GLN A 156 -2.23 42.99 2.54
CA GLN A 156 -1.44 42.91 3.76
C GLN A 156 -2.23 42.42 4.98
N LEU A 157 -3.56 42.35 4.90
CA LEU A 157 -4.44 41.96 6.01
C LEU A 157 -4.80 40.47 6.00
N ASN A 158 -4.55 39.75 4.91
CA ASN A 158 -4.87 38.33 4.81
C ASN A 158 -3.65 37.46 5.08
N ALA A 159 -3.58 36.90 6.29
CA ALA A 159 -2.66 35.79 6.55
C ALA A 159 -3.15 34.53 5.81
N PRO A 160 -2.23 33.69 5.29
CA PRO A 160 -2.62 32.41 4.71
C PRO A 160 -3.29 31.56 5.80
N HIS A 161 -4.43 30.97 5.48
CA HIS A 161 -5.27 30.27 6.44
C HIS A 161 -5.79 28.94 5.88
N CYS A 162 -6.09 28.01 6.77
CA CYS A 162 -6.79 26.78 6.40
C CYS A 162 -8.17 27.11 5.78
N PRO A 163 -8.59 26.48 4.67
CA PRO A 163 -9.89 26.76 4.04
C PRO A 163 -11.09 26.29 4.88
N VAL A 164 -10.88 25.37 5.83
CA VAL A 164 -11.95 24.80 6.66
C VAL A 164 -12.05 25.50 8.01
N CYS A 165 -10.96 25.53 8.79
CA CYS A 165 -10.99 26.09 10.15
C CYS A 165 -10.41 27.50 10.29
N ARG A 166 -9.91 28.10 9.20
CA ARG A 166 -9.25 29.42 9.18
C ARG A 166 -8.04 29.57 10.13
N SER A 167 -7.53 28.48 10.69
CA SER A 167 -6.30 28.50 11.49
C SER A 167 -5.09 28.82 10.60
N THR A 168 -4.16 29.62 11.13
CA THR A 168 -2.83 29.87 10.57
C THR A 168 -1.80 28.82 11.01
N ASN A 169 -2.20 27.90 11.90
CA ASN A 169 -1.33 26.85 12.42
C ASN A 169 -1.41 25.60 11.53
N PHE A 170 -0.60 25.61 10.46
CA PHE A 170 -0.43 24.50 9.54
C PHE A 170 1.06 24.35 9.18
N SER A 171 1.49 23.12 8.91
CA SER A 171 2.88 22.81 8.61
C SER A 171 3.11 22.80 7.11
N ARG A 172 4.25 23.37 6.70
CA ARG A 172 4.75 23.26 5.32
C ARG A 172 5.06 21.79 5.02
N PRO A 173 4.75 21.28 3.82
CA PRO A 173 5.21 19.94 3.42
C PRO A 173 6.72 19.84 3.62
N GLU A 174 7.15 18.75 4.26
CA GLU A 174 8.57 18.46 4.43
C GLU A 174 9.20 18.31 3.04
N ARG A 175 10.17 19.17 2.73
CA ARG A 175 11.01 18.97 1.55
C ARG A 175 11.90 17.78 1.82
N ILE A 176 11.80 16.76 0.98
CA ILE A 176 12.77 15.68 0.94
C ILE A 176 14.12 16.35 0.65
N LYS A 177 15.07 16.24 1.58
CA LYS A 177 16.45 16.65 1.33
C LYS A 177 17.02 15.62 0.36
N GLU A 178 17.30 16.04 -0.87
CA GLU A 178 18.04 15.26 -1.87
C GLU A 178 19.47 14.97 -1.38
#